data_AF-A0A098BXH0-F1
#
_entry.id   AF-A0A098BXH0-F1
#
_cell.length_a   1.000
_cell.length_b   1.000
_cell.length_c   1.000
_cell.angle_alpha   90.00
_cell.angle_beta   90.00
_cell.angle_gamma   90.00
#
_symmetry.space_group_name_H-M   'P 1'
#
loop_
_entity.id
_entity.type
_entity.pdbx_description
1 polymer ?
#
loop_
_entity_poly.entity_id
_entity_poly.type
_entity_poly.pdbx_seq_one_letter_code
_entity_poly.pdbx_strand_id
1 'polypeptide(L)' 'MWSIQQFKLVYDRFLSNGLSVTDFCANESILHSKFYYWKKKLHEQNQLREQSSDFVPIVFSGSNTQLPAKR' A
#
# COMPACT_ATOMS: atom_id res chain seq x y z
N MET A 1 -14.99 14.98 -7.77
CA MET A 1 -14.50 13.59 -7.81
C MET A 1 -12.98 13.62 -7.90
N TRP A 2 -12.23 12.83 -7.11
CA TRP A 2 -10.78 12.67 -7.33
C TRP A 2 -10.54 11.47 -8.25
N SER A 3 -9.54 11.55 -9.12
CA SER A 3 -9.02 10.40 -9.87
C SER A 3 -7.79 9.79 -9.19
N ILE A 4 -7.46 8.54 -9.52
CA ILE A 4 -6.26 7.87 -9.02
C ILE A 4 -4.98 8.66 -9.37
N GLN A 5 -4.95 9.27 -10.56
CA GLN A 5 -3.81 10.08 -11.02
C GLN A 5 -3.68 11.39 -10.23
N GLN A 6 -4.80 12.05 -9.94
CA GLN A 6 -4.80 13.25 -9.10
C GLN A 6 -4.32 12.95 -7.68
N PHE A 7 -4.78 11.83 -7.10
CA PHE A 7 -4.30 11.41 -5.79
C PHE A 7 -2.80 11.08 -5.81
N LYS A 8 -2.28 10.52 -6.91
CA LYS A 8 -0.84 10.21 -7.03
C LYS A 8 0.03 11.46 -6.89
N LEU A 9 -0.38 12.58 -7.46
CA LEU A 9 0.32 13.87 -7.29
C LEU A 9 0.30 14.37 -5.86
N VAL A 10 -0.84 14.23 -5.17
CA VAL A 10 -0.97 14.56 -3.74
C VAL A 10 -0.10 13.65 -2.90
N TYR A 11 -0.07 12.35 -3.21
CA TYR A 11 0.73 11.37 -2.50
C TYR A 11 2.23 11.57 -2.72
N ASP A 12 2.65 11.99 -3.91
CA ASP A 12 4.04 12.37 -4.20
C ASP A 12 4.48 13.58 -3.36
N ARG A 13 3.63 14.62 -3.27
CA ARG A 13 3.86 15.74 -2.35
C ARG A 13 3.94 15.28 -0.90
N PHE A 14 3.08 14.35 -0.47
CA PHE A 14 3.14 13.78 0.87
C PHE A 14 4.51 13.10 1.13
N LEU A 15 5.00 12.31 0.18
CA LEU A 15 6.31 11.65 0.28
C LEU A 15 7.47 12.66 0.31
N SER A 16 7.40 13.73 -0.50
CA SER A 16 8.43 14.77 -0.53
C SER A 16 8.46 15.64 0.73
N ASN A 17 7.32 15.86 1.37
CA ASN A 17 7.24 16.71 2.57
C ASN A 17 7.73 15.99 3.84
N GLY A 18 7.71 14.65 3.87
CA GLY A 18 8.13 13.88 5.05
C GLY A 18 7.26 14.10 6.29
N LEU A 19 6.11 14.77 6.15
CA LEU A 19 5.19 15.06 7.24
C LEU A 19 4.40 13.83 7.65
N SER A 20 3.85 13.86 8.87
CA SER A 20 2.86 12.86 9.28
C SER A 20 1.59 12.99 8.43
N VAL A 21 0.82 11.91 8.31
CA VAL A 21 -0.46 11.94 7.57
C VAL A 21 -1.40 12.99 8.16
N THR A 22 -1.37 13.18 9.48
CA THR A 22 -2.21 14.16 10.19
C THR A 22 -1.85 15.58 9.80
N ASP A 23 -0.56 15.92 9.87
CA ASP A 23 -0.09 17.27 9.54
C ASP A 23 -0.29 17.60 8.06
N PHE A 24 -0.03 16.61 7.20
CA PHE A 24 -0.26 16.76 5.75
C PHE A 24 -1.75 16.95 5.42
N CYS A 25 -2.63 16.15 6.03
CA CYS A 25 -4.07 16.28 5.82
C CYS A 25 -4.61 17.62 6.34
N ALA A 26 -4.09 18.10 7.47
CA ALA A 26 -4.42 19.42 7.99
C ALA A 26 -3.96 20.55 7.05
N ASN A 27 -2.72 20.48 6.56
CA ASN A 27 -2.14 21.50 5.65
C ASN A 27 -2.86 21.57 4.31
N GLU A 28 -3.17 20.42 3.71
CA GLU A 28 -3.83 20.35 2.39
C GLU A 28 -5.37 20.40 2.47
N SER A 29 -5.94 20.57 3.67
CA SER A 29 -7.39 20.52 3.92
C SER A 29 -8.06 19.24 3.38
N ILE A 30 -7.39 18.11 3.57
CA ILE A 30 -7.85 16.79 3.14
C ILE A 30 -8.44 16.06 4.35
N LEU A 31 -9.61 15.46 4.18
CA LEU A 31 -10.14 14.56 5.20
C LEU A 31 -9.28 13.29 5.31
N HIS A 32 -8.93 12.90 6.53
CA HIS A 32 -8.17 11.67 6.80
C HIS A 32 -8.81 10.44 6.14
N SER A 33 -10.14 10.31 6.25
CA SER A 33 -10.89 9.19 5.65
C SER A 33 -10.69 9.12 4.14
N LYS A 34 -10.70 10.27 3.47
CA LYS A 34 -10.46 10.39 2.03
C LYS A 34 -9.02 10.02 1.69
N PHE A 35 -8.04 10.48 2.47
CA PHE A 35 -6.64 10.12 2.27
C PHE A 35 -6.41 8.61 2.38
N TYR A 36 -6.90 7.98 3.45
CA TYR A 36 -6.75 6.53 3.64
C TYR A 36 -7.50 5.71 2.60
N TYR A 37 -8.69 6.15 2.18
CA TYR A 37 -9.44 5.53 1.09
C TYR A 37 -8.60 5.48 -0.19
N TRP A 38 -8.04 6.61 -0.60
CA TRP A 38 -7.25 6.69 -1.82
C TRP A 38 -5.89 6.00 -1.71
N LYS A 39 -5.26 6.03 -0.54
CA LYS A 39 -4.04 5.26 -0.26
C LYS A 39 -4.28 3.77 -0.44
N LYS A 40 -5.39 3.25 0.09
CA LYS A 40 -5.79 1.85 -0.10
C LYS A 40 -6.00 1.53 -1.58
N LYS A 41 -6.77 2.37 -2.29
CA LYS A 41 -6.99 2.21 -3.73
C LYS A 41 -5.70 2.23 -4.56
N LEU A 42 -4.74 3.08 -4.20
CA LEU A 42 -3.44 3.16 -4.88
C LEU A 42 -2.64 1.86 -4.68
N HIS A 43 -2.68 1.31 -3.47
CA HIS A 43 -2.02 0.04 -3.16
C HIS A 43 -2.65 -1.14 -3.91
N GLU A 44 -3.98 -1.23 -3.93
CA GLU A 44 -4.71 -2.27 -4.68
C GLU A 44 -4.38 -2.22 -6.18
N GLN A 45 -4.31 -1.02 -6.77
CA GLN A 45 -3.94 -0.86 -8.18
C GLN A 45 -2.51 -1.32 -8.45
N ASN A 46 -1.55 -1.01 -7.57
CA ASN A 46 -0.19 -1.51 -7.71
C ASN A 46 -0.14 -3.04 -7.55
N GLN A 47 -0.85 -3.61 -6.56
CA GLN A 47 -0.91 -5.06 -6.37
C GLN A 47 -1.48 -5.79 -7.59
N LEU A 48 -2.53 -5.27 -8.23
CA LEU A 48 -3.08 -5.87 -9.45
C LEU A 48 -2.07 -5.85 -10.61
N ARG A 49 -1.25 -4.80 -10.71
CA ARG A 49 -0.17 -4.73 -11.71
C ARG A 49 0.95 -5.72 -11.41
N GLU A 50 1.36 -5.83 -10.14
CA GLU A 50 2.38 -6.79 -9.71
C GLU A 50 1.91 -8.24 -9.87
N GLN A 51 0.63 -8.55 -9.60
CA GLN A 51 0.06 -9.88 -9.81
C GLN A 51 0.00 -10.29 -11.29
N SER A 52 -0.06 -9.33 -12.20
CA SER A 52 0.04 -9.61 -13.65
C SER A 52 1.48 -9.83 -14.13
N SER A 53 2.47 -9.53 -13.30
CA SER A 53 3.89 -9.61 -13.63
C SER A 53 4.49 -10.88 -13.04
N ASP A 54 4.40 -12.00 -13.78
CA ASP A 54 5.27 -13.19 -13.74
C ASP A 54 5.57 -13.89 -12.39
N PHE A 55 5.09 -13.38 -11.26
CA PHE A 55 5.37 -13.92 -9.95
C PHE A 55 4.34 -14.99 -9.63
N VAL A 56 4.74 -16.25 -9.81
CA VAL A 56 3.99 -17.41 -9.34
C VAL A 56 4.41 -17.69 -7.90
N PRO A 57 3.60 -17.36 -6.87
CA PRO A 57 3.94 -17.72 -5.50
C PRO A 57 3.95 -19.25 -5.37
N ILE A 58 5.12 -19.81 -5.11
CA ILE A 58 5.26 -21.23 -4.75
C ILE A 58 4.74 -21.38 -3.32
N VAL A 59 3.52 -21.85 -3.18
CA VAL A 59 2.92 -22.20 -1.90
C VAL A 59 3.43 -23.58 -1.50
N PHE A 60 4.33 -23.64 -0.51
CA PHE A 60 4.65 -24.90 0.14
C PHE A 60 3.47 -25.30 1.03
N SER A 61 2.58 -26.16 0.52
CA SER A 61 1.65 -26.92 1.36
C SER A 61 2.45 -27.99 2.11
N GLY A 62 3.31 -27.54 3.03
CA GLY A 62 3.96 -28.41 3.99
C GLY A 62 2.91 -28.83 5.01
N SER A 63 2.55 -30.11 5.04
CA SER A 63 2.10 -30.70 6.31
C SER A 63 3.17 -30.37 7.35
N ASN A 64 2.76 -29.78 8.47
CA ASN A 64 3.62 -29.51 9.62
C ASN A 64 4.34 -30.80 10.04
N THR A 65 5.48 -31.11 9.43
CA THR A 65 6.49 -31.98 10.01
C THR A 65 7.45 -31.05 10.69
N GLN A 66 7.09 -30.73 11.92
CA GLN A 66 7.94 -30.10 12.91
C GLN A 66 9.25 -30.92 12.95
N LEU A 67 10.30 -30.44 12.29
CA LEU A 67 11.62 -31.03 12.40
C LEU A 67 12.08 -30.80 13.85
N PRO A 68 12.34 -31.85 14.64
CA PRO A 68 12.84 -31.66 15.99
C PRO A 68 14.23 -31.04 15.91
N ALA A 69 14.37 -29.85 16.49
CA ALA A 69 15.68 -29.24 16.70
C ALA A 69 16.49 -30.16 17.61
N LYS A 70 17.49 -30.83 17.03
CA LYS A 70 18.42 -31.69 17.76
C LYS A 70 19.51 -30.79 18.38
N ARG A 71 19.53 -30.71 19.71
CA ARG A 71 20.70 -30.27 20.50
C ARG A 71 21.66 -31.44 20.68
#